data_AF-A0AA38ZAK5-F1
#
_entry.id   AF-A0AA38ZAK5-F1
#
_cell.length_a   1.000
_cell.length_b   1.000
_cell.length_c   1.000
_cell.angle_alpha   90.00
_cell.angle_beta   90.00
_cell.angle_gamma   90.00
#
_symmetry.space_group_name_H-M   'P 1'
#
loop_
_entity.id
_entity.type
_entity.pdbx_description
1 polymer ?
#
loop_
_entity_poly.entity_id
_entity_poly.type
_entity_poly.pdbx_seq_one_letter_code
_entity_poly.pdbx_strand_id
1 'polypeptide(L)'
;MERSLVVGCPCIDDVKGCMQKVHTLKYAQEVCYNGTLIIEAVSSGLEIGTCNWTINGPKRNIACLSSSIFNSSHAMNFDYHALQGNDLIIYSDLSSPVLEDVKDNSYYSAPTSQNSSTLSADNDQEASAELLLSTSESLEEMEKLNFICSCIIDSVKAGGSVLIPIGRLGIILQLLELISLSLEASSLKVPIFIISSVAEELLAFTNIIPEWLCKQRQEKLFSGEPFFAHAQLIKEKKLHVFPAVHSPNLLKIWQEPCIVFSPHWSLRLGPVVHLLRRWRGDENSLLIMEEGVDAGLALLPFKPMAMKVLQCSFLSGIKLQKVQPLLKILQPKFVLFPEDLRQLVSYSDTNSPAFFYYCENETLRVPSLKNSSELEIAADSVSLIHCRRLTEESLGIGRLKGEFSVTHGKHQLRSGSEQADSSQSRPPLLHWGSLDLERLLAVLEKMGIRGSVEQGNSNTDSENAGVVHVYEPNKALIEVRENSTIISASNESLSSLIFEAVDGILSGL
;
A
#
# COMPACT_ATOMS: atom_id res chain seq x y z
N MET A 1 31.57 -13.17 11.24
CA MET A 1 32.19 -12.81 9.95
C MET A 1 31.07 -12.28 9.08
N GLU A 2 30.69 -11.03 9.31
CA GLU A 2 29.64 -10.35 8.54
C GLU A 2 30.13 -10.21 7.12
N ARG A 3 29.46 -10.88 6.18
CA ARG A 3 29.63 -10.57 4.77
C ARG A 3 28.93 -9.24 4.55
N SER A 4 29.67 -8.15 4.59
CA SER A 4 29.22 -6.93 3.94
C SER A 4 29.02 -7.29 2.46
N LEU A 5 27.76 -7.41 2.06
CA LEU A 5 27.40 -7.41 0.66
C LEU A 5 27.72 -6.00 0.18
N VAL A 6 28.96 -5.79 -0.28
CA VAL A 6 29.24 -4.71 -1.22
C VAL A 6 28.45 -5.10 -2.47
N VAL A 7 27.20 -4.63 -2.54
CA VAL A 7 26.37 -4.79 -3.72
C VAL A 7 27.13 -4.11 -4.85
N GLY A 8 27.75 -4.90 -5.73
CA GLY A 8 28.43 -4.40 -6.91
C GLY A 8 27.45 -3.59 -7.76
N CYS A 9 27.95 -2.61 -8.53
CA CYS A 9 27.11 -1.87 -9.46
C CYS A 9 26.39 -2.86 -10.39
N PRO A 10 25.05 -2.82 -10.50
CA PRO A 10 24.33 -3.70 -11.40
C PRO A 10 24.83 -3.47 -12.83
N CYS A 11 25.08 -4.55 -13.58
CA CYS A 11 25.50 -4.39 -14.97
C CYS A 11 24.32 -3.89 -15.81
N ILE A 12 24.60 -3.19 -16.91
CA ILE A 12 23.56 -2.63 -17.78
C ILE A 12 22.61 -3.71 -18.30
N ASP A 13 23.13 -4.92 -18.54
CA ASP A 13 22.33 -6.05 -19.03
C ASP A 13 21.37 -6.56 -17.95
N ASP A 14 21.78 -6.58 -16.67
CA ASP A 14 20.90 -6.92 -15.55
C ASP A 14 19.77 -5.91 -15.41
N VAL A 15 20.09 -4.61 -15.49
CA VAL A 15 19.07 -3.54 -15.42
C VAL A 15 18.07 -3.69 -16.57
N LYS A 16 18.55 -3.87 -17.81
CA LYS A 16 17.68 -4.07 -18.98
C LYS A 16 16.83 -5.32 -18.86
N GLY A 17 17.42 -6.44 -18.43
CA GLY A 17 16.71 -7.70 -18.24
C GLY A 17 15.63 -7.62 -17.14
N CYS A 18 15.85 -6.82 -16.10
CA CYS A 18 14.85 -6.52 -15.08
C CYS A 18 13.73 -5.62 -15.62
N MET A 19 14.06 -4.55 -16.34
CA MET A 19 13.06 -3.63 -16.90
C MET A 19 12.09 -4.31 -17.88
N GLN A 20 12.54 -5.35 -18.61
CA GLN A 20 11.68 -6.14 -19.50
C GLN A 20 10.61 -6.97 -18.76
N LYS A 21 10.77 -7.21 -17.45
CA LYS A 21 9.82 -7.98 -16.62
C LYS A 21 8.79 -7.09 -15.92
N VAL A 22 9.00 -5.76 -15.94
CA VAL A 22 8.12 -4.79 -15.30
C VAL A 22 6.82 -4.69 -16.10
N HIS A 23 5.70 -4.84 -15.42
CA HIS A 23 4.37 -4.60 -15.99
C HIS A 23 3.88 -3.23 -15.50
N THR A 24 3.35 -2.43 -16.41
CA THR A 24 2.84 -1.10 -16.10
C THR A 24 1.39 -1.17 -15.63
N LEU A 25 1.07 -0.44 -14.56
CA LEU A 25 -0.28 -0.28 -14.06
C LEU A 25 -0.67 1.20 -14.10
N LYS A 26 -1.88 1.50 -14.58
CA LYS A 26 -2.42 2.87 -14.54
C LYS A 26 -3.02 3.16 -13.17
N TYR A 27 -3.18 4.43 -12.83
CA TYR A 27 -3.92 4.81 -11.62
C TYR A 27 -5.37 4.31 -11.69
N ALA A 28 -5.89 3.87 -10.54
CA ALA A 28 -7.21 3.26 -10.38
C ALA A 28 -7.46 2.00 -11.23
N GLN A 29 -6.42 1.42 -11.84
CA GLN A 29 -6.52 0.14 -12.52
C GLN A 29 -6.30 -0.97 -11.50
N GLU A 30 -7.28 -1.84 -11.33
CA GLU A 30 -7.15 -3.05 -10.54
C GLU A 30 -6.49 -4.17 -11.36
N VAL A 31 -5.49 -4.84 -10.78
CA VAL A 31 -4.91 -6.07 -11.32
C VAL A 31 -4.95 -7.17 -10.27
N CYS A 32 -5.40 -8.35 -10.68
CA CYS A 32 -5.42 -9.52 -9.83
C CYS A 32 -4.13 -10.33 -9.97
N TYR A 33 -3.34 -10.40 -8.91
CA TYR A 33 -2.15 -11.23 -8.81
C TYR A 33 -2.47 -12.59 -8.18
N ASN A 34 -2.09 -13.67 -8.86
CA ASN A 34 -2.31 -15.06 -8.45
C ASN A 34 -3.78 -15.38 -8.06
N GLY A 35 -4.75 -14.71 -8.67
CA GLY A 35 -6.19 -14.89 -8.37
C GLY A 35 -6.64 -14.40 -6.99
N THR A 36 -5.71 -13.96 -6.13
CA THR A 36 -5.93 -13.80 -4.69
C THR A 36 -5.74 -12.36 -4.22
N LEU A 37 -4.77 -11.64 -4.78
CA LEU A 37 -4.47 -10.27 -4.37
C LEU A 37 -4.95 -9.33 -5.46
N ILE A 38 -5.75 -8.33 -5.11
CA ILE A 38 -6.08 -7.21 -5.99
C ILE A 38 -5.13 -6.08 -5.63
N ILE A 39 -4.40 -5.59 -6.61
CA ILE A 39 -3.42 -4.52 -6.48
C ILE A 39 -3.91 -3.34 -7.32
N GLU A 40 -3.90 -2.16 -6.73
CA GLU A 40 -4.26 -0.91 -7.38
C GLU A 40 -3.28 0.19 -6.94
N ALA A 41 -3.00 1.11 -7.86
CA ALA A 41 -2.16 2.28 -7.62
C ALA A 41 -3.01 3.54 -7.62
N VAL A 42 -2.76 4.41 -6.65
CA VAL A 42 -3.43 5.71 -6.49
C VAL A 42 -2.37 6.80 -6.48
N SER A 43 -2.60 7.96 -7.10
CA SER A 43 -1.61 9.04 -7.12
C SER A 43 -1.23 9.48 -5.70
N SER A 44 0.05 9.73 -5.43
CA SER A 44 0.52 10.33 -4.16
C SER A 44 0.63 11.85 -4.22
N GLY A 45 0.51 12.45 -5.41
CA GLY A 45 0.64 13.90 -5.61
C GLY A 45 2.07 14.46 -5.60
N LEU A 46 3.04 13.73 -5.08
CA LEU A 46 4.39 14.25 -4.85
C LEU A 46 5.14 14.59 -6.14
N GLU A 47 5.13 13.69 -7.13
CA GLU A 47 5.85 13.86 -8.40
C GLU A 47 5.09 13.10 -9.51
N ILE A 48 5.42 13.37 -10.77
CA ILE A 48 4.77 12.70 -11.90
C ILE A 48 5.04 11.19 -11.84
N GLY A 49 3.98 10.40 -11.64
CA GLY A 49 4.05 8.93 -11.57
C GLY A 49 4.23 8.35 -10.16
N THR A 50 4.33 9.17 -9.11
CA THR A 50 4.40 8.65 -7.73
C THR A 50 3.03 8.18 -7.23
N CYS A 51 3.01 7.06 -6.51
CA CYS A 51 1.78 6.42 -6.09
C CYS A 51 1.82 5.84 -4.68
N ASN A 52 0.62 5.69 -4.14
CA ASN A 52 0.27 4.87 -2.99
C ASN A 52 -0.38 3.59 -3.51
N TRP A 53 -0.13 2.47 -2.85
CA TRP A 53 -0.61 1.17 -3.30
C TRP A 53 -1.68 0.62 -2.38
N THR A 54 -2.79 0.15 -2.94
CA THR A 54 -3.78 -0.66 -2.24
C THR A 54 -3.57 -2.13 -2.61
N ILE A 55 -3.51 -2.99 -1.60
CA ILE A 55 -3.33 -4.44 -1.74
C ILE A 55 -4.47 -5.09 -0.96
N ASN A 56 -5.49 -5.51 -1.70
CA ASN A 56 -6.68 -6.13 -1.15
C ASN A 56 -6.57 -7.64 -1.26
N GLY A 57 -6.68 -8.32 -0.13
CA GLY A 57 -6.67 -9.78 -0.05
C GLY A 57 -7.90 -10.30 0.69
N PRO A 58 -8.13 -11.63 0.68
CA PRO A 58 -9.32 -12.24 1.27
C PRO A 58 -9.49 -11.94 2.77
N LYS A 59 -8.36 -11.82 3.49
CA LYS A 59 -8.35 -11.63 4.95
C LYS A 59 -8.21 -10.17 5.39
N ARG A 60 -7.64 -9.32 4.54
CA ARG A 60 -7.25 -7.95 4.91
C ARG A 60 -7.01 -7.10 3.66
N ASN A 61 -7.37 -5.83 3.79
CA ASN A 61 -7.02 -4.77 2.86
C ASN A 61 -5.89 -3.91 3.45
N ILE A 62 -4.84 -3.67 2.65
CA ILE A 62 -3.63 -2.94 3.06
C ILE A 62 -3.45 -1.74 2.14
N ALA A 63 -3.23 -0.56 2.71
CA ALA A 63 -2.76 0.62 1.97
C ALA A 63 -1.32 0.94 2.35
N CYS A 64 -0.42 1.03 1.36
CA CYS A 64 0.94 1.51 1.52
C CYS A 64 0.98 2.99 1.15
N LEU A 65 1.13 3.84 2.16
CA LEU A 65 1.23 5.29 2.03
C LEU A 65 2.70 5.68 1.94
N SER A 66 3.13 6.07 0.74
CA SER A 66 4.44 6.66 0.47
C SER A 66 4.40 8.17 0.72
N SER A 67 5.53 8.85 0.57
CA SER A 67 5.60 10.31 0.57
C SER A 67 4.57 10.92 -0.39
N SER A 68 3.65 11.70 0.18
CA SER A 68 2.46 12.21 -0.51
C SER A 68 2.22 13.68 -0.21
N ILE A 69 1.66 14.41 -1.17
CA ILE A 69 1.18 15.79 -0.98
C ILE A 69 -0.25 15.90 -1.52
N PHE A 70 -1.11 16.66 -0.83
CA PHE A 70 -2.53 16.74 -1.20
C PHE A 70 -2.77 17.55 -2.46
N ASN A 71 -2.09 18.69 -2.58
CA ASN A 71 -2.24 19.62 -3.69
C ASN A 71 -0.90 19.78 -4.41
N SER A 72 -0.86 19.38 -5.68
CA SER A 72 0.33 19.48 -6.53
C SER A 72 0.11 20.45 -7.67
N SER A 73 1.14 21.24 -7.98
CA SER A 73 1.17 22.20 -9.08
C SER A 73 1.58 21.59 -10.42
N HIS A 74 2.06 20.34 -10.42
CA HIS A 74 2.62 19.69 -11.61
C HIS A 74 2.12 18.25 -11.79
N ALA A 75 1.88 17.49 -10.71
CA ALA A 75 1.40 16.12 -10.74
C ALA A 75 -0.09 16.01 -10.35
N MET A 76 -0.71 14.87 -10.63
CA MET A 76 -2.08 14.58 -10.19
C MET A 76 -2.17 14.58 -8.66
N ASN A 77 -3.10 15.33 -8.08
CA ASN A 77 -3.30 15.41 -6.63
C ASN A 77 -3.47 14.03 -5.97
N PHE A 78 -3.12 13.95 -4.69
CA PHE A 78 -3.34 12.73 -3.90
C PHE A 78 -4.84 12.47 -3.71
N ASP A 79 -5.33 11.36 -4.28
CA ASP A 79 -6.67 10.84 -4.05
C ASP A 79 -6.72 9.96 -2.80
N TYR A 80 -6.70 10.58 -1.64
CA TYR A 80 -6.74 9.85 -0.36
C TYR A 80 -8.09 9.14 -0.12
N HIS A 81 -9.17 9.52 -0.81
CA HIS A 81 -10.46 8.86 -0.66
C HIS A 81 -10.42 7.40 -1.15
N ALA A 82 -9.61 7.11 -2.17
CA ALA A 82 -9.39 5.74 -2.64
C ALA A 82 -8.76 4.81 -1.58
N LEU A 83 -8.18 5.38 -0.51
CA LEU A 83 -7.62 4.59 0.59
C LEU A 83 -8.64 4.28 1.70
N GLN A 84 -9.86 4.81 1.65
CA GLN A 84 -10.89 4.54 2.65
C GLN A 84 -11.30 3.06 2.65
N GLY A 85 -11.60 2.52 3.83
CA GLY A 85 -12.01 1.12 3.99
C GLY A 85 -10.86 0.12 4.04
N ASN A 86 -9.60 0.57 3.96
CA ASN A 86 -8.44 -0.28 4.23
C ASN A 86 -8.33 -0.59 5.73
N ASP A 87 -8.12 -1.86 6.07
CA ASP A 87 -7.99 -2.29 7.47
C ASP A 87 -6.66 -1.83 8.07
N LEU A 88 -5.61 -1.83 7.27
CA LEU A 88 -4.25 -1.54 7.67
C LEU A 88 -3.63 -0.48 6.75
N ILE A 89 -3.05 0.57 7.34
CA ILE A 89 -2.21 1.53 6.64
C ILE A 89 -0.75 1.32 7.05
N ILE A 90 0.13 1.12 6.08
CA ILE A 90 1.57 1.15 6.26
C ILE A 90 2.03 2.54 5.85
N TYR A 91 2.47 3.32 6.83
CA TYR A 91 3.02 4.65 6.62
C TYR A 91 4.52 4.53 6.35
N SER A 92 4.95 4.85 5.14
CA SER A 92 6.35 4.77 4.69
C SER A 92 6.93 6.12 4.30
N ASP A 93 6.21 7.21 4.60
CA ASP A 93 6.74 8.55 4.43
C ASP A 93 7.78 8.83 5.52
N LEU A 94 9.04 8.92 5.08
CA LEU A 94 10.21 9.23 5.90
C LEU A 94 10.67 10.67 5.72
N SER A 95 9.87 11.50 5.04
CA SER A 95 10.18 12.93 5.00
C SER A 95 10.34 13.40 6.44
N SER A 96 11.51 13.98 6.74
CA SER A 96 11.76 14.53 8.07
C SER A 96 10.59 15.47 8.34
N PRO A 97 9.83 15.31 9.43
CA PRO A 97 9.06 16.43 9.93
C PRO A 97 10.14 17.44 10.24
N VAL A 98 10.31 18.41 9.34
CA VAL A 98 11.23 19.52 9.57
C VAL A 98 10.79 20.02 10.94
N LEU A 99 11.72 19.96 11.89
CA LEU A 99 11.59 20.69 13.13
C LEU A 99 11.66 22.14 12.64
N GLU A 100 10.52 22.69 12.19
CA GLU A 100 10.38 24.12 12.02
C GLU A 100 10.91 24.71 13.31
N ASP A 101 11.98 25.51 13.20
CA ASP A 101 12.64 26.14 14.33
C ASP A 101 11.57 26.62 15.31
N VAL A 102 11.45 25.93 16.44
CA VAL A 102 10.63 26.35 17.58
C VAL A 102 11.33 27.56 18.17
N LYS A 103 11.22 28.69 17.47
CA LYS A 103 11.55 30.02 17.94
C LYS A 103 10.32 30.92 18.01
N ASP A 104 9.15 30.44 17.61
CA ASP A 104 7.88 31.01 18.04
C ASP A 104 7.30 30.15 19.16
N ASN A 105 7.73 30.50 20.37
CA ASN A 105 7.13 30.09 21.63
C ASN A 105 5.76 30.77 21.78
N SER A 106 4.80 30.44 20.92
CA SER A 106 3.39 30.61 21.23
C SER A 106 2.85 29.24 21.59
N TYR A 107 2.69 29.00 22.88
CA TYR A 107 1.86 27.94 23.42
C TYR A 107 0.47 28.04 22.75
N TYR A 108 0.24 27.29 21.67
CA TYR A 108 -1.11 26.91 21.30
C TYR A 108 -1.52 25.82 22.30
N SER A 109 -1.96 26.31 23.45
CA SER A 109 -2.75 25.55 24.40
C SER A 109 -3.86 24.84 23.62
N ALA A 110 -3.88 23.50 23.73
CA ALA A 110 -5.06 22.71 23.40
C ALA A 110 -6.31 23.42 23.94
N PRO A 111 -7.41 23.50 23.17
CA PRO A 111 -8.61 24.15 23.66
C PRO A 111 -9.08 23.37 24.88
N THR A 112 -8.89 23.98 26.05
CA THR A 112 -9.40 23.51 27.33
C THR A 112 -10.91 23.32 27.18
N SER A 113 -11.35 22.13 27.57
CA SER A 113 -12.75 21.77 27.77
C SER A 113 -13.51 22.90 28.45
N GLN A 114 -14.55 23.41 27.80
CA GLN A 114 -15.80 23.72 28.49
C GLN A 114 -16.98 23.81 27.52
N ASN A 115 -18.03 23.10 27.93
CA ASN A 115 -19.42 23.20 27.52
C ASN A 115 -19.83 22.38 26.29
N SER A 116 -20.13 21.12 26.60
CA SER A 116 -21.25 20.34 26.06
C SER A 116 -22.20 21.13 25.15
N SER A 117 -22.03 20.94 23.85
CA SER A 117 -23.15 20.90 22.92
C SER A 117 -22.90 19.74 21.97
N THR A 118 -23.89 18.88 21.84
CA THR A 118 -23.98 17.80 20.86
C THR A 118 -23.81 18.40 19.46
N LEU A 119 -22.59 18.40 18.95
CA LEU A 119 -22.28 18.75 17.57
C LEU A 119 -22.02 17.44 16.81
N SER A 120 -22.71 17.31 15.68
CA SER A 120 -22.74 16.14 14.80
C SER A 120 -21.35 15.75 14.32
N ALA A 121 -21.08 14.43 14.25
CA ALA A 121 -19.86 13.86 13.71
C ALA A 121 -19.52 14.33 12.28
N ASP A 122 -20.53 14.80 11.53
CA ASP A 122 -20.39 15.33 10.18
C ASP A 122 -19.55 16.63 10.12
N ASN A 123 -19.65 17.50 11.14
CA ASN A 123 -18.91 18.77 11.16
C ASN A 123 -17.39 18.57 11.36
N ASP A 124 -17.00 17.51 12.08
CA ASP A 124 -15.59 17.19 12.36
C ASP A 124 -14.87 16.59 11.13
N GLN A 125 -15.60 15.87 10.27
CA GLN A 125 -15.06 15.34 9.01
C GLN A 125 -14.86 16.44 7.97
N GLU A 126 -15.82 17.35 7.83
CA GLU A 126 -15.69 18.51 6.91
C GLU A 126 -14.48 19.39 7.28
N ALA A 127 -14.31 19.71 8.57
CA ALA A 127 -13.15 20.47 9.04
C ALA A 127 -11.82 19.75 8.80
N SER A 128 -11.79 18.42 8.97
CA SER A 128 -10.59 17.61 8.69
C SER A 128 -10.27 17.61 7.20
N ALA A 129 -11.27 17.51 6.32
CA ALA A 129 -11.08 17.55 4.87
C ALA A 129 -10.61 18.92 4.38
N GLU A 130 -11.13 20.00 4.96
CA GLU A 130 -10.70 21.38 4.67
C GLU A 130 -9.23 21.60 5.05
N LEU A 131 -8.78 21.08 6.20
CA LEU A 131 -7.37 21.14 6.62
C LEU A 131 -6.45 20.37 5.66
N LEU A 132 -6.85 19.19 5.18
CA LEU A 132 -6.05 18.43 4.21
C LEU A 132 -5.90 19.19 2.88
N LEU A 133 -7.01 19.74 2.38
CA LEU A 133 -7.09 20.43 1.09
C LEU A 133 -6.64 21.90 1.15
N SER A 134 -6.23 22.38 2.32
CA SER A 134 -5.69 23.73 2.48
C SER A 134 -4.54 24.00 1.49
N THR A 135 -4.62 25.13 0.80
CA THR A 135 -3.65 25.54 -0.24
C THR A 135 -2.43 26.26 0.33
N SER A 136 -2.34 26.45 1.65
CA SER A 136 -1.23 27.15 2.31
C SER A 136 0.13 26.56 1.95
N GLU A 137 0.27 25.23 1.98
CA GLU A 137 1.54 24.56 1.65
C GLU A 137 1.97 24.78 0.20
N SER A 138 1.02 24.77 -0.74
CA SER A 138 1.31 25.04 -2.15
C SER A 138 1.70 26.49 -2.40
N LEU A 139 1.16 27.43 -1.61
CA LEU A 139 1.53 28.84 -1.65
C LEU A 139 2.94 29.05 -1.05
N GLU A 140 3.23 28.45 0.10
CA GLU A 140 4.57 28.44 0.71
C GLU A 140 5.62 27.89 -0.26
N GLU A 141 5.31 26.79 -0.96
CA GLU A 141 6.20 26.21 -1.96
C GLU A 141 6.42 27.17 -3.14
N MET A 142 5.37 27.83 -3.61
CA MET A 142 5.47 28.84 -4.67
C MET A 142 6.31 30.05 -4.23
N GLU A 143 6.18 30.51 -2.98
CA GLU A 143 7.01 31.59 -2.41
C GLU A 143 8.49 31.21 -2.36
N LYS A 144 8.79 29.96 -1.95
CA LYS A 144 10.17 29.43 -1.97
C LYS A 144 10.73 29.38 -3.39
N LEU A 145 9.94 28.94 -4.38
CA LEU A 145 10.37 28.92 -5.78
C LEU A 145 10.64 30.34 -6.32
N ASN A 146 9.79 31.30 -5.96
CA ASN A 146 9.98 32.71 -6.32
C ASN A 146 11.26 33.30 -5.68
N PHE A 147 11.52 32.96 -4.41
CA PHE A 147 12.76 33.36 -3.71
C PHE A 147 14.01 32.75 -4.35
N ILE A 148 13.96 31.47 -4.74
CA ILE A 148 15.05 30.86 -5.51
C ILE A 148 15.25 31.62 -6.82
N CYS A 149 14.16 31.92 -7.54
CA CYS A 149 14.23 32.66 -8.80
C CYS A 149 14.87 34.06 -8.62
N SER A 150 14.53 34.80 -7.56
CA SER A 150 15.17 36.11 -7.31
C SER A 150 16.67 35.98 -7.08
N CYS A 151 17.13 34.98 -6.32
CA CYS A 151 18.55 34.71 -6.10
C CYS A 151 19.28 34.38 -7.42
N ILE A 152 18.64 33.60 -8.31
CA ILE A 152 19.16 33.27 -9.64
C ILE A 152 19.36 34.55 -10.45
N ILE A 153 18.34 35.41 -10.50
CA ILE A 153 18.38 36.66 -11.26
C ILE A 153 19.47 37.60 -10.70
N ASP A 154 19.62 37.70 -9.38
CA ASP A 154 20.64 38.53 -8.76
C ASP A 154 22.06 38.03 -9.06
N SER A 155 22.28 36.71 -9.02
CA SER A 155 23.56 36.08 -9.40
C SER A 155 23.92 36.37 -10.87
N VAL A 156 22.94 36.23 -11.76
CA VAL A 156 23.11 36.48 -13.20
C VAL A 156 23.36 37.96 -13.49
N LYS A 157 22.66 38.88 -12.81
CA LYS A 157 22.90 40.33 -12.92
C LYS A 157 24.30 40.73 -12.46
N ALA A 158 24.84 40.03 -11.45
CA ALA A 158 26.21 40.20 -10.99
C ALA A 158 27.26 39.57 -11.94
N GLY A 159 26.84 38.94 -13.04
CA GLY A 159 27.73 38.29 -14.01
C GLY A 159 28.13 36.87 -13.64
N GLY A 160 27.54 36.28 -12.59
CA GLY A 160 27.79 34.91 -12.17
C GLY A 160 26.93 33.88 -12.91
N SER A 161 27.40 32.63 -12.95
CA SER A 161 26.64 31.50 -13.49
C SER A 161 25.92 30.72 -12.38
N VAL A 162 24.82 30.09 -12.73
CA VAL A 162 23.96 29.37 -11.78
C VAL A 162 23.99 27.87 -12.08
N LEU A 163 24.22 27.07 -11.05
CA LEU A 163 24.23 25.61 -11.10
C LEU A 163 23.07 25.03 -10.28
N ILE A 164 22.22 24.22 -10.93
CA ILE A 164 21.00 23.64 -10.34
C ILE A 164 21.04 22.11 -10.51
N PRO A 165 21.54 21.36 -9.51
CA PRO A 165 21.51 19.91 -9.47
C PRO A 165 20.33 19.39 -8.64
N ILE A 166 19.11 19.78 -8.98
CA ILE A 166 17.90 19.28 -8.29
C ILE A 166 17.49 17.94 -8.91
N GLY A 167 17.01 16.99 -8.09
CA GLY A 167 16.62 15.65 -8.54
C GLY A 167 15.15 15.49 -8.94
N ARG A 168 14.30 16.45 -8.53
CA ARG A 168 12.85 16.42 -8.73
C ARG A 168 12.41 17.11 -10.01
N LEU A 169 11.75 16.35 -10.88
CA LEU A 169 11.37 16.82 -12.21
C LEU A 169 10.32 17.93 -12.13
N GLY A 170 9.30 17.78 -11.31
CA GLY A 170 8.24 18.76 -11.11
C GLY A 170 8.76 20.12 -10.65
N ILE A 171 9.76 20.12 -9.77
CA ILE A 171 10.44 21.33 -9.31
C ILE A 171 11.29 21.96 -10.43
N ILE A 172 12.04 21.17 -11.18
CA ILE A 172 12.81 21.66 -12.34
C ILE A 172 11.89 22.34 -13.36
N LEU A 173 10.77 21.71 -13.70
CA LEU A 173 9.83 22.24 -14.69
C LEU A 173 9.21 23.58 -14.23
N GLN A 174 8.85 23.69 -12.95
CA GLN A 174 8.34 24.94 -12.38
C GLN A 174 9.42 26.04 -12.31
N LEU A 175 10.65 25.70 -11.91
CA LEU A 175 11.76 26.64 -11.90
C LEU A 175 12.07 27.15 -13.32
N LEU A 176 12.05 26.29 -14.33
CA LEU A 176 12.23 26.71 -15.73
C LEU A 176 11.18 27.74 -16.16
N GLU A 177 9.92 27.54 -15.79
CA GLU A 177 8.82 28.49 -16.04
C GLU A 177 9.09 29.84 -15.35
N LEU A 178 9.38 29.84 -14.05
CA LEU A 178 9.60 31.05 -13.27
C LEU A 178 10.86 31.83 -13.67
N ILE A 179 11.95 31.11 -13.96
CA ILE A 179 13.22 31.70 -14.42
C ILE A 179 13.00 32.37 -15.77
N SER A 180 12.31 31.72 -16.71
CA SER A 180 12.03 32.32 -18.02
C SER A 180 11.24 33.63 -17.88
N LEU A 181 10.17 33.62 -17.08
CA LEU A 181 9.36 34.81 -16.83
C LEU A 181 10.18 35.95 -16.21
N SER A 182 11.06 35.61 -15.26
CA SER A 182 11.87 36.59 -14.54
C SER A 182 13.04 37.15 -15.36
N LEU A 183 13.62 36.35 -16.26
CA LEU A 183 14.60 36.80 -17.24
C LEU A 183 13.98 37.79 -18.23
N GLU A 184 12.76 37.51 -18.72
CA GLU A 184 12.03 38.41 -19.60
C GLU A 184 11.67 39.73 -18.91
N ALA A 185 11.12 39.66 -17.69
CA ALA A 185 10.80 40.84 -16.88
C ALA A 185 12.04 41.71 -16.61
N SER A 186 13.21 41.08 -16.44
CA SER A 186 14.49 41.78 -16.23
C SER A 186 15.22 42.16 -17.54
N SER A 187 14.64 41.86 -18.72
CA SER A 187 15.28 42.07 -20.03
C SER A 187 16.67 41.41 -20.18
N LEU A 188 16.91 40.30 -19.48
CA LEU A 188 18.17 39.57 -19.49
C LEU A 188 18.14 38.49 -20.60
N LYS A 189 19.21 38.44 -21.40
CA LYS A 189 19.37 37.46 -22.50
C LYS A 189 20.42 36.41 -22.13
N VAL A 190 20.07 35.57 -21.16
CA VAL A 190 21.00 34.59 -20.56
C VAL A 190 20.56 33.19 -20.97
N PRO A 191 21.47 32.37 -21.53
CA PRO A 191 21.11 31.03 -22.00
C PRO A 191 20.87 30.08 -20.83
N ILE A 192 19.85 29.22 -20.99
CA ILE A 192 19.55 28.13 -20.06
C ILE A 192 19.99 26.81 -20.69
N PHE A 193 20.76 26.02 -19.96
CA PHE A 193 21.22 24.70 -20.41
C PHE A 193 20.69 23.59 -19.50
N ILE A 194 20.26 22.47 -20.10
CA ILE A 194 20.09 21.19 -19.40
C ILE A 194 21.16 20.25 -19.92
N ILE A 195 22.06 19.80 -19.05
CA ILE A 195 23.14 18.88 -19.41
C ILE A 195 22.87 17.53 -18.76
N SER A 196 22.31 16.58 -19.49
CA SER A 196 22.05 15.21 -19.02
C SER A 196 21.85 14.28 -20.21
N SER A 197 22.39 13.06 -20.12
CA SER A 197 22.27 12.04 -21.17
C SER A 197 20.84 11.57 -21.43
N VAL A 198 19.92 11.81 -20.49
CA VAL A 198 18.51 11.38 -20.57
C VAL A 198 17.53 12.56 -20.65
N ALA A 199 18.02 13.81 -20.71
CA ALA A 199 17.13 14.98 -20.62
C ALA A 199 16.15 15.09 -21.79
N GLU A 200 16.56 14.77 -23.01
CA GLU A 200 15.69 14.86 -24.18
C GLU A 200 14.50 13.89 -24.08
N GLU A 201 14.78 12.64 -23.70
CA GLU A 201 13.77 11.60 -23.47
C GLU A 201 12.83 11.99 -22.30
N LEU A 202 13.41 12.46 -21.20
CA LEU A 202 12.66 12.84 -20.01
C LEU A 202 11.72 14.04 -20.26
N LEU A 203 12.16 15.05 -21.02
CA LEU A 203 11.32 16.19 -21.42
C LEU A 203 10.28 15.82 -22.50
N ALA A 204 10.50 14.73 -23.24
CA ALA A 204 9.50 14.21 -24.17
C ALA A 204 8.37 13.50 -23.40
N PHE A 205 8.70 12.72 -22.36
CA PHE A 205 7.69 12.01 -21.55
C PHE A 205 6.69 12.94 -20.86
N THR A 206 7.12 14.13 -20.44
CA THR A 206 6.20 15.12 -19.83
C THR A 206 5.10 15.59 -20.78
N ASN A 207 5.25 15.40 -22.09
CA ASN A 207 4.26 15.76 -23.11
C ASN A 207 3.35 14.60 -23.53
N ILE A 208 3.66 13.37 -23.11
CA ILE A 208 2.96 12.15 -23.59
C ILE A 208 1.94 11.65 -22.56
N ILE A 209 2.10 11.99 -21.28
CA ILE A 209 1.29 11.45 -20.19
C ILE A 209 0.54 12.58 -19.45
N PRO A 210 -0.42 13.26 -20.10
CA PRO A 210 -1.21 14.31 -19.45
C PRO A 210 -2.06 13.79 -18.30
N GLU A 211 -2.49 12.52 -18.35
CA GLU A 211 -3.34 11.91 -17.33
C GLU A 211 -2.72 11.86 -15.92
N TRP A 212 -1.40 12.05 -15.80
CA TRP A 212 -0.71 12.06 -14.49
C TRP A 212 -0.39 13.47 -14.00
N LEU A 213 -0.82 14.52 -14.71
CA LEU A 213 -0.59 15.92 -14.35
C LEU A 213 -1.74 16.47 -13.50
N CYS A 214 -1.54 17.64 -12.89
CA CYS A 214 -2.61 18.34 -12.16
C CYS A 214 -3.71 18.82 -13.12
N LYS A 215 -4.93 19.05 -12.60
CA LYS A 215 -6.09 19.49 -13.42
C LYS A 215 -5.80 20.73 -14.26
N GLN A 216 -5.12 21.72 -13.69
CA GLN A 216 -4.73 22.96 -14.38
C GLN A 216 -3.86 22.69 -15.62
N ARG A 217 -2.98 21.69 -15.57
CA ARG A 217 -2.13 21.30 -16.72
C ARG A 217 -2.89 20.40 -17.69
N GLN A 218 -3.77 19.54 -17.21
CA GLN A 218 -4.66 18.74 -18.07
C GLN A 218 -5.57 19.62 -18.93
N GLU A 219 -6.06 20.74 -18.40
CA GLU A 219 -6.89 21.70 -19.14
C GLU A 219 -6.18 22.27 -20.39
N LYS A 220 -4.85 22.41 -20.34
CA LYS A 220 -4.04 22.85 -21.50
C LYS A 220 -4.05 21.88 -22.68
N LEU A 221 -4.42 20.61 -22.44
CA LEU A 221 -4.62 19.63 -23.52
C LEU A 221 -5.69 20.12 -24.49
N PHE A 222 -6.77 20.71 -23.97
CA PHE A 222 -7.90 21.18 -24.78
C PHE A 222 -7.59 22.46 -25.54
N SER A 223 -6.68 23.30 -25.04
CA SER A 223 -6.22 24.51 -25.75
C SER A 223 -5.11 24.22 -26.77
N GLY A 224 -4.57 23.00 -26.80
CA GLY A 224 -3.43 22.64 -27.66
C GLY A 224 -2.12 23.33 -27.25
N GLU A 225 -2.07 23.86 -26.03
CA GLU A 225 -0.89 24.50 -25.45
C GLU A 225 0.05 23.46 -24.83
N PRO A 226 1.37 23.72 -24.80
CA PRO A 226 2.29 22.82 -24.11
C PRO A 226 2.00 22.80 -22.60
N PHE A 227 2.04 21.62 -21.97
CA PHE A 227 1.78 21.48 -20.54
C PHE A 227 2.76 22.26 -19.67
N PHE A 228 4.01 22.33 -20.14
CA PHE A 228 5.14 22.97 -19.47
C PHE A 228 5.88 23.89 -20.45
N ALA A 229 6.46 24.98 -19.95
CA ALA A 229 7.08 25.99 -20.82
C ALA A 229 8.34 25.49 -21.56
N HIS A 230 9.01 24.41 -21.11
CA HIS A 230 10.25 23.94 -21.74
C HIS A 230 10.09 23.66 -23.23
N ALA A 231 8.93 23.18 -23.68
CA ALA A 231 8.65 22.93 -25.09
C ALA A 231 8.76 24.21 -25.93
N GLN A 232 8.21 25.32 -25.43
CA GLN A 232 8.30 26.62 -26.09
C GLN A 232 9.72 27.20 -25.99
N LEU A 233 10.37 27.07 -24.83
CA LEU A 233 11.74 27.58 -24.62
C LEU A 233 12.77 26.91 -25.53
N ILE A 234 12.61 25.62 -25.82
CA ILE A 234 13.44 24.90 -26.79
C ILE A 234 13.19 25.44 -28.20
N LYS A 235 11.92 25.62 -28.59
CA LYS A 235 11.55 26.16 -29.91
C LYS A 235 12.09 27.58 -30.13
N GLU A 236 12.07 28.40 -29.09
CA GLU A 236 12.60 29.78 -29.09
C GLU A 236 14.13 29.85 -28.97
N LYS A 237 14.82 28.70 -28.83
CA LYS A 237 16.27 28.61 -28.60
C LYS A 237 16.74 29.38 -27.36
N LYS A 238 15.90 29.46 -26.32
CA LYS A 238 16.25 29.98 -24.98
C LYS A 238 16.76 28.87 -24.06
N LEU A 239 16.21 27.67 -24.22
CA LEU A 239 16.61 26.45 -23.52
C LEU A 239 17.36 25.51 -24.46
N HIS A 240 18.55 25.08 -24.07
CA HIS A 240 19.38 24.17 -24.84
C HIS A 240 19.65 22.88 -24.07
N VAL A 241 19.40 21.74 -24.69
CA VAL A 241 19.56 20.42 -24.07
C VAL A 241 20.76 19.70 -24.69
N PHE A 242 21.64 19.15 -23.86
CA PHE A 242 22.82 18.40 -24.30
C PHE A 242 23.08 17.17 -23.44
N PRO A 243 23.62 16.08 -24.02
CA PRO A 243 23.86 14.85 -23.28
C PRO A 243 25.05 14.94 -22.30
N ALA A 244 26.06 15.76 -22.62
CA ALA A 244 27.29 15.84 -21.84
C ALA A 244 27.99 17.20 -21.94
N VAL A 245 28.84 17.51 -20.96
CA VAL A 245 29.64 18.76 -20.89
C VAL A 245 30.62 18.89 -22.07
N HIS A 246 31.10 17.78 -22.60
CA HIS A 246 32.05 17.76 -23.73
C HIS A 246 31.35 17.69 -25.10
N SER A 247 30.03 17.91 -25.16
CA SER A 247 29.30 17.90 -26.43
C SER A 247 29.84 18.99 -27.36
N PRO A 248 30.21 18.68 -28.62
CA PRO A 248 30.83 19.65 -29.51
C PRO A 248 29.91 20.83 -29.85
N ASN A 249 28.59 20.60 -29.88
CA ASN A 249 27.61 21.66 -30.12
C ASN A 249 27.43 22.57 -28.91
N LEU A 250 27.52 22.04 -27.69
CA LEU A 250 27.53 22.84 -26.46
C LEU A 250 28.72 23.79 -26.45
N LEU A 251 29.91 23.29 -26.76
CA LEU A 251 31.15 24.08 -26.78
C LEU A 251 31.12 25.25 -27.77
N LYS A 252 30.33 25.17 -28.85
CA LYS A 252 30.17 26.25 -29.83
C LYS A 252 29.26 27.38 -29.34
N ILE A 253 28.30 27.08 -28.46
CA ILE A 253 27.29 28.03 -28.00
C ILE A 253 27.44 28.41 -26.53
N TRP A 254 28.43 27.83 -25.84
CA TRP A 254 28.68 28.09 -24.43
C TRP A 254 29.01 29.57 -24.21
N GLN A 255 28.24 30.20 -23.34
CA GLN A 255 28.38 31.62 -23.00
C GLN A 255 28.10 31.79 -21.50
N GLU A 256 28.93 32.57 -20.82
CA GLU A 256 28.75 32.93 -19.41
C GLU A 256 28.44 34.45 -19.29
N PRO A 257 27.56 34.87 -18.37
CA PRO A 257 26.84 34.06 -17.38
C PRO A 257 25.78 33.15 -18.03
N CYS A 258 25.53 31.98 -17.41
CA CYS A 258 24.48 31.04 -17.84
C CYS A 258 23.81 30.35 -16.65
N ILE A 259 22.66 29.72 -16.92
CA ILE A 259 21.93 28.93 -15.94
C ILE A 259 21.97 27.47 -16.40
N VAL A 260 22.44 26.56 -15.55
CA VAL A 260 22.63 25.15 -15.91
C VAL A 260 21.94 24.22 -14.94
N PHE A 261 20.99 23.45 -15.46
CA PHE A 261 20.40 22.29 -14.80
C PHE A 261 21.26 21.06 -15.12
N SER A 262 21.81 20.41 -14.10
CA SER A 262 22.70 19.27 -14.31
C SER A 262 22.62 18.24 -13.18
N PRO A 263 22.38 16.95 -13.44
CA PRO A 263 22.54 15.91 -12.44
C PRO A 263 24.02 15.74 -12.06
N HIS A 264 24.35 15.17 -10.90
CA HIS A 264 23.46 14.58 -9.89
C HIS A 264 23.40 15.42 -8.61
N TRP A 265 22.25 15.42 -7.92
CA TRP A 265 22.00 16.20 -6.68
C TRP A 265 22.97 15.91 -5.53
N SER A 266 23.60 14.73 -5.52
CA SER A 266 24.65 14.37 -4.56
C SER A 266 26.00 15.09 -4.77
N LEU A 267 26.19 15.79 -5.88
CA LEU A 267 27.46 16.44 -6.27
C LEU A 267 28.67 15.48 -6.38
N ARG A 268 28.44 14.17 -6.49
CA ARG A 268 29.49 13.14 -6.55
C ARG A 268 29.77 12.63 -7.96
N LEU A 269 28.78 12.69 -8.84
CA LEU A 269 28.83 12.12 -10.17
C LEU A 269 28.09 12.98 -11.17
N GLY A 270 28.42 12.79 -12.44
CA GLY A 270 27.77 13.49 -13.55
C GLY A 270 28.34 14.88 -13.85
N PRO A 271 27.70 15.61 -14.78
CA PRO A 271 28.15 16.91 -15.28
C PRO A 271 28.35 17.96 -14.18
N VAL A 272 27.58 17.90 -13.10
CA VAL A 272 27.67 18.85 -11.97
C VAL A 272 29.07 18.97 -11.38
N VAL A 273 29.85 17.88 -11.32
CA VAL A 273 31.20 17.88 -10.73
C VAL A 273 32.15 18.76 -11.55
N HIS A 274 32.03 18.73 -12.87
CA HIS A 274 32.86 19.51 -13.77
C HIS A 274 32.50 21.00 -13.71
N LEU A 275 31.19 21.31 -13.69
CA LEU A 275 30.69 22.67 -13.60
C LEU A 275 31.01 23.31 -12.25
N LEU A 276 30.85 22.57 -11.16
CA LEU A 276 31.18 23.07 -9.82
C LEU A 276 32.69 23.34 -9.67
N ARG A 277 33.55 22.50 -10.24
CA ARG A 277 35.00 22.76 -10.28
C ARG A 277 35.36 24.03 -11.06
N ARG A 278 34.57 24.38 -12.08
CA ARG A 278 34.77 25.58 -12.89
C ARG A 278 34.34 26.84 -12.14
N TRP A 279 33.20 26.79 -11.44
CA TRP A 279 32.59 27.99 -10.83
C TRP A 279 32.86 28.16 -9.34
N ARG A 280 33.44 27.18 -8.63
CA ARG A 280 33.70 27.27 -7.18
C ARG A 280 34.46 28.52 -6.71
N GLY A 281 35.26 29.14 -7.58
CA GLY A 281 36.09 30.31 -7.28
C GLY A 281 35.43 31.65 -7.61
N ASP A 282 34.23 31.65 -8.20
CA ASP A 282 33.51 32.87 -8.58
C ASP A 282 32.47 33.24 -7.51
N GLU A 283 32.66 34.40 -6.88
CA GLU A 283 31.79 34.95 -5.82
C GLU A 283 30.40 35.36 -6.32
N ASN A 284 30.26 35.60 -7.62
CA ASN A 284 28.97 35.96 -8.20
C ASN A 284 28.14 34.74 -8.58
N SER A 285 28.78 33.58 -8.78
CA SER A 285 28.11 32.34 -9.14
C SER A 285 27.33 31.75 -7.97
N LEU A 286 26.25 31.03 -8.29
CA LEU A 286 25.30 30.45 -7.34
C LEU A 286 25.10 28.96 -7.55
N LEU A 287 25.28 28.17 -6.49
CA LEU A 287 24.90 26.77 -6.41
C LEU A 287 23.59 26.65 -5.65
N ILE A 288 22.59 26.04 -6.26
CA ILE A 288 21.34 25.67 -5.58
C ILE A 288 21.46 24.22 -5.13
N MET A 289 21.09 23.90 -3.89
CA MET A 289 21.12 22.53 -3.35
C MET A 289 19.81 22.21 -2.65
N GLU A 290 19.30 21.01 -2.90
CA GLU A 290 18.15 20.49 -2.16
C GLU A 290 18.56 20.02 -0.77
N GLU A 291 17.75 20.35 0.23
CA GLU A 291 17.89 19.90 1.61
C GLU A 291 17.67 18.38 1.70
N GLY A 292 18.57 17.69 2.42
CA GLY A 292 18.59 16.21 2.50
C GLY A 292 19.99 15.63 2.25
N VAL A 293 20.85 16.34 1.51
CA VAL A 293 22.29 16.06 1.46
C VAL A 293 22.99 16.98 2.46
N ASP A 294 23.85 16.43 3.32
CA ASP A 294 24.75 17.23 4.15
C ASP A 294 25.67 18.07 3.24
N ALA A 295 25.35 19.36 3.11
CA ALA A 295 26.12 20.28 2.27
C ALA A 295 27.56 20.44 2.75
N GLY A 296 27.79 20.36 4.07
CA GLY A 296 29.11 20.39 4.67
C GLY A 296 29.99 19.28 4.10
N LEU A 297 29.50 18.03 4.14
CA LEU A 297 30.15 16.85 3.56
C LEU A 297 30.16 16.89 2.02
N ALA A 298 29.07 17.30 1.40
CA ALA A 298 28.93 17.37 -0.06
C ALA A 298 30.00 18.28 -0.68
N LEU A 299 30.30 19.40 -0.04
CA LEU A 299 31.16 20.43 -0.58
C LEU A 299 32.65 20.28 -0.19
N LEU A 300 33.00 19.37 0.74
CA LEU A 300 34.38 19.13 1.16
C LEU A 300 35.38 18.99 -0.02
N PRO A 301 35.09 18.21 -1.08
CA PRO A 301 36.03 18.02 -2.18
C PRO A 301 36.29 19.28 -3.01
N PHE A 302 35.44 20.30 -2.87
CA PHE A 302 35.46 21.50 -3.70
C PHE A 302 36.06 22.71 -2.97
N LYS A 303 36.34 22.62 -1.67
CA LYS A 303 36.96 23.71 -0.88
C LYS A 303 38.37 24.08 -1.42
N PRO A 304 38.80 25.34 -1.30
CA PRO A 304 38.02 26.51 -0.84
C PRO A 304 36.94 26.90 -1.87
N MET A 305 35.84 27.46 -1.38
CA MET A 305 34.67 27.83 -2.17
C MET A 305 34.33 29.30 -1.93
N ALA A 306 34.33 30.09 -3.00
CA ALA A 306 33.88 31.47 -3.02
C ALA A 306 32.46 31.60 -3.61
N MET A 307 32.06 30.64 -4.43
CA MET A 307 30.69 30.49 -4.95
C MET A 307 29.65 30.45 -3.84
N LYS A 308 28.54 31.17 -4.02
CA LYS A 308 27.42 31.19 -3.09
C LYS A 308 26.68 29.86 -3.15
N VAL A 309 26.22 29.37 -2.00
CA VAL A 309 25.41 28.14 -1.91
C VAL A 309 24.09 28.49 -1.26
N LEU A 310 23.00 28.19 -1.96
CA LEU A 310 21.64 28.31 -1.48
C LEU A 310 21.07 26.91 -1.26
N GLN A 311 20.74 26.58 -0.02
CA GLN A 311 20.01 25.36 0.31
C GLN A 311 18.50 25.63 0.34
N CYS A 312 17.71 24.71 -0.21
CA CYS A 312 16.26 24.81 -0.26
C CYS A 312 15.57 23.49 0.05
N SER A 313 14.47 23.54 0.79
CA SER A 313 13.54 22.42 0.99
C SER A 313 12.24 22.65 0.25
N PHE A 314 11.80 21.65 -0.52
CA PHE A 314 10.47 21.61 -1.12
C PHE A 314 9.62 20.51 -0.46
N LEU A 315 8.31 20.54 -0.69
CA LEU A 315 7.38 19.61 -0.06
C LEU A 315 7.77 18.17 -0.40
N SER A 316 7.98 17.33 0.61
CA SER A 316 8.52 15.97 0.43
C SER A 316 7.68 14.90 1.07
N GLY A 317 6.50 15.25 1.59
CA GLY A 317 5.60 14.32 2.26
C GLY A 317 4.50 15.02 3.05
N ILE A 318 3.78 14.24 3.85
CA ILE A 318 2.64 14.70 4.63
C ILE A 318 3.15 15.34 5.93
N LYS A 319 2.91 16.65 6.12
CA LYS A 319 3.22 17.33 7.38
C LYS A 319 2.49 16.64 8.54
N LEU A 320 3.15 16.54 9.70
CA LEU A 320 2.63 15.86 10.90
C LEU A 320 1.21 16.34 11.30
N GLN A 321 0.94 17.64 11.13
CA GLN A 321 -0.36 18.26 11.41
C GLN A 321 -1.50 17.70 10.54
N LYS A 322 -1.20 17.19 9.33
CA LYS A 322 -2.17 16.60 8.40
C LYS A 322 -2.32 15.09 8.56
N VAL A 323 -1.42 14.42 9.28
CA VAL A 323 -1.49 12.97 9.51
C VAL A 323 -2.75 12.59 10.31
N GLN A 324 -3.04 13.30 11.40
CA GLN A 324 -4.22 12.98 12.22
C GLN A 324 -5.54 13.25 11.48
N PRO A 325 -5.76 14.40 10.80
CA PRO A 325 -6.92 14.60 9.93
C PRO A 325 -7.07 13.49 8.86
N LEU A 326 -5.97 13.07 8.24
CA LEU A 326 -6.00 11.97 7.27
C LEU A 326 -6.48 10.67 7.90
N LEU A 327 -5.91 10.27 9.04
CA LEU A 327 -6.32 9.03 9.73
C LEU A 327 -7.77 9.07 10.21
N LYS A 328 -8.29 10.25 10.61
CA LYS A 328 -9.69 10.44 10.96
C LYS A 328 -10.65 10.18 9.80
N ILE A 329 -10.25 10.55 8.57
CA ILE A 329 -11.06 10.35 7.36
C ILE A 329 -10.94 8.91 6.85
N LEU A 330 -9.75 8.31 6.95
CA LEU A 330 -9.51 6.94 6.47
C LEU A 330 -10.07 5.87 7.41
N GLN A 331 -10.18 6.17 8.72
CA GLN A 331 -10.66 5.28 9.78
C GLN A 331 -10.08 3.84 9.69
N PRO A 332 -8.75 3.68 9.57
CA PRO A 332 -8.15 2.35 9.54
C PRO A 332 -8.31 1.67 10.90
N LYS A 333 -8.15 0.35 10.94
CA LYS A 333 -8.13 -0.40 12.22
C LYS A 333 -6.73 -0.41 12.81
N PHE A 334 -5.72 -0.49 11.95
CA PHE A 334 -4.31 -0.50 12.30
C PHE A 334 -3.51 0.48 11.46
N VAL A 335 -2.50 1.09 12.07
CA VAL A 335 -1.53 1.92 11.36
C VAL A 335 -0.12 1.49 11.77
N LEU A 336 0.74 1.24 10.79
CA LEU A 336 2.14 0.91 10.96
C LEU A 336 2.99 2.13 10.62
N PHE A 337 3.76 2.63 11.59
CA PHE A 337 4.71 3.73 11.41
C PHE A 337 6.15 3.23 11.45
N PRO A 338 7.11 3.93 10.82
CA PRO A 338 8.52 3.71 11.07
C PRO A 338 8.86 4.03 12.54
N GLU A 339 9.77 3.28 13.14
CA GLU A 339 10.18 3.48 14.54
C GLU A 339 10.69 4.92 14.82
N ASP A 340 11.32 5.55 13.83
CA ASP A 340 11.83 6.93 13.91
C ASP A 340 10.72 7.96 14.21
N LEU A 341 9.48 7.66 13.82
CA LEU A 341 8.33 8.55 14.04
C LEU A 341 7.65 8.33 15.40
N ARG A 342 8.09 7.36 16.20
CA ARG A 342 7.45 7.00 17.47
C ARG A 342 7.35 8.15 18.48
N GLN A 343 8.35 9.03 18.52
CA GLN A 343 8.37 10.18 19.43
C GLN A 343 7.48 11.33 18.97
N LEU A 344 7.25 11.44 17.66
CA LEU A 344 6.49 12.51 17.01
C LEU A 344 5.00 12.18 16.97
N VAL A 345 4.70 10.88 17.01
CA VAL A 345 3.38 10.31 16.80
C VAL A 345 2.95 9.66 18.13
N SER A 346 2.70 10.49 19.15
CA SER A 346 2.11 10.06 20.43
C SER A 346 0.63 10.44 20.46
N TYR A 347 -0.24 9.49 20.09
CA TYR A 347 -1.69 9.71 20.09
C TYR A 347 -2.32 9.22 21.41
N SER A 348 -3.06 10.11 22.07
CA SER A 348 -3.73 9.82 23.35
C SER A 348 -5.24 10.07 23.27
N ASP A 349 -5.92 9.46 22.29
CA ASP A 349 -7.39 9.45 22.22
C ASP A 349 -7.93 8.02 22.23
N THR A 350 -8.96 7.78 23.03
CA THR A 350 -9.60 6.48 23.29
C THR A 350 -10.28 5.84 22.06
N ASN A 351 -10.48 6.60 20.98
CA ASN A 351 -11.06 6.14 19.70
C ASN A 351 -10.03 6.08 18.55
N SER A 352 -8.73 6.11 18.84
CA SER A 352 -7.69 6.06 17.80
C SER A 352 -7.46 4.64 17.27
N PRO A 353 -7.01 4.49 16.01
CA PRO A 353 -6.56 3.19 15.50
C PRO A 353 -5.40 2.64 16.33
N ALA A 354 -5.24 1.32 16.36
CA ALA A 354 -4.12 0.72 17.04
C ALA A 354 -2.83 0.94 16.23
N PHE A 355 -1.85 1.58 16.88
CA PHE A 355 -0.56 1.92 16.28
C PHE A 355 0.46 0.82 16.52
N PHE A 356 1.19 0.48 15.47
CA PHE A 356 2.37 -0.36 15.53
C PHE A 356 3.55 0.37 14.90
N TYR A 357 4.75 -0.03 15.29
CA TYR A 357 5.98 0.53 14.76
C TYR A 357 6.81 -0.58 14.13
N TYR A 358 7.47 -0.28 13.02
CA TYR A 358 8.32 -1.23 12.30
C TYR A 358 9.76 -0.70 12.16
N CYS A 359 10.70 -1.64 12.22
CA CYS A 359 12.11 -1.43 12.02
C CYS A 359 12.59 -2.23 10.80
N GLU A 360 13.69 -1.79 10.19
CA GLU A 360 14.34 -2.57 9.15
C GLU A 360 14.77 -3.94 9.68
N ASN A 361 14.58 -4.98 8.86
CA ASN A 361 14.95 -6.38 9.15
C ASN A 361 14.21 -7.06 10.31
N GLU A 362 13.12 -6.46 10.82
CA GLU A 362 12.28 -7.08 11.86
C GLU A 362 10.95 -7.59 11.31
N THR A 363 10.47 -8.72 11.86
CA THR A 363 9.15 -9.26 11.52
C THR A 363 8.12 -8.84 12.55
N LEU A 364 7.19 -7.98 12.14
CA LEU A 364 6.10 -7.52 12.99
C LEU A 364 4.85 -8.40 12.80
N ARG A 365 4.25 -8.86 13.91
CA ARG A 365 2.98 -9.60 13.89
C ARG A 365 1.81 -8.64 14.11
N VAL A 366 1.01 -8.43 13.08
CA VAL A 366 -0.22 -7.63 13.17
C VAL A 366 -1.41 -8.56 13.46
N PRO A 367 -2.28 -8.27 14.46
CA PRO A 367 -3.41 -9.13 14.83
C PRO A 367 -4.36 -9.39 13.65
N SER A 368 -4.94 -10.59 13.51
CA SER A 368 -5.94 -10.87 12.48
C SER A 368 -7.30 -10.24 12.84
N LEU A 369 -7.99 -9.64 11.85
CA LEU A 369 -9.30 -9.01 12.05
C LEU A 369 -10.48 -9.90 11.60
N LYS A 370 -10.29 -10.66 10.51
CA LYS A 370 -11.30 -11.59 10.01
C LYS A 370 -11.03 -12.98 10.57
N ASN A 371 -11.82 -13.37 11.57
CA ASN A 371 -11.84 -14.75 12.07
C ASN A 371 -12.71 -15.65 11.18
N SER A 372 -13.57 -15.06 10.35
CA SER A 372 -14.39 -15.72 9.34
C SER A 372 -14.04 -15.23 7.94
N SER A 373 -13.85 -16.17 7.02
CA SER A 373 -13.74 -15.89 5.60
C SER A 373 -15.14 -15.87 4.98
N GLU A 374 -15.47 -14.81 4.24
CA GLU A 374 -16.69 -14.76 3.45
C GLU A 374 -16.56 -15.72 2.26
N LEU A 375 -17.56 -16.58 2.07
CA LEU A 375 -17.65 -17.55 0.96
C LEU A 375 -18.83 -17.18 0.07
N GLU A 376 -18.55 -16.83 -1.19
CA GLU A 376 -19.58 -16.64 -2.20
C GLU A 376 -20.03 -18.01 -2.71
N ILE A 377 -21.31 -18.34 -2.51
CA ILE A 377 -21.91 -19.59 -2.96
C ILE A 377 -22.82 -19.26 -4.14
N ALA A 378 -22.68 -19.99 -5.25
CA ALA A 378 -23.56 -19.83 -6.39
C ALA A 378 -25.03 -20.17 -6.00
N ALA A 379 -25.99 -19.37 -6.47
CA ALA A 379 -27.39 -19.45 -6.02
C ALA A 379 -28.05 -20.82 -6.30
N ASP A 380 -27.62 -21.50 -7.37
CA ASP A 380 -28.02 -22.87 -7.70
C ASP A 380 -27.59 -23.88 -6.63
N SER A 381 -26.39 -23.71 -6.07
CA SER A 381 -25.79 -24.56 -5.05
C SER A 381 -26.42 -24.37 -3.67
N VAL A 382 -26.97 -23.17 -3.40
CA VAL A 382 -27.70 -22.87 -2.15
C VAL A 382 -28.97 -23.72 -2.04
N SER A 383 -29.66 -23.99 -3.16
CA SER A 383 -30.87 -24.81 -3.18
C SER A 383 -30.65 -26.28 -2.77
N LEU A 384 -29.40 -26.75 -2.81
CA LEU A 384 -29.00 -28.09 -2.41
C LEU A 384 -28.72 -28.20 -0.91
N ILE A 385 -28.58 -27.07 -0.20
CA ILE A 385 -28.24 -27.06 1.23
C ILE A 385 -29.47 -27.46 2.05
N HIS A 386 -29.48 -28.70 2.50
CA HIS A 386 -30.47 -29.20 3.45
C HIS A 386 -29.98 -28.94 4.87
N CYS A 387 -30.34 -27.77 5.42
CA CYS A 387 -30.02 -27.45 6.81
C CYS A 387 -30.85 -28.30 7.78
N ARG A 388 -30.17 -29.07 8.62
CA ARG A 388 -30.76 -29.75 9.78
C ARG A 388 -30.51 -28.91 11.02
N ARG A 389 -31.56 -28.67 11.80
CA ARG A 389 -31.51 -27.87 13.03
C ARG A 389 -31.07 -28.79 14.18
N LEU A 390 -29.97 -28.43 14.85
CA LEU A 390 -29.57 -29.12 16.08
C LEU A 390 -30.50 -28.68 17.22
N THR A 391 -30.89 -29.61 18.08
CA THR A 391 -31.91 -29.40 19.11
C THR A 391 -31.38 -28.67 20.35
N GLU A 392 -30.07 -28.55 20.53
CA GLU A 392 -29.47 -27.94 21.74
C GLU A 392 -28.80 -26.58 21.52
N GLU A 393 -28.47 -26.22 20.28
CA GLU A 393 -27.98 -24.89 19.93
C GLU A 393 -28.77 -24.40 18.72
N SER A 394 -29.11 -23.11 18.63
CA SER A 394 -29.84 -22.50 17.51
C SER A 394 -29.07 -22.51 16.17
N LEU A 395 -28.17 -23.47 15.98
CA LEU A 395 -27.30 -23.67 14.85
C LEU A 395 -27.92 -24.68 13.87
N GLY A 396 -28.09 -24.26 12.62
CA GLY A 396 -28.44 -25.14 11.51
C GLY A 396 -27.18 -25.61 10.80
N ILE A 397 -27.02 -26.92 10.61
CA ILE A 397 -25.90 -27.49 9.85
C ILE A 397 -26.43 -28.02 8.53
N GLY A 398 -25.82 -27.60 7.43
CA GLY A 398 -26.10 -28.10 6.09
C GLY A 398 -24.80 -28.47 5.39
N ARG A 399 -24.75 -29.66 4.78
CA ARG A 399 -23.58 -30.08 3.99
C ARG A 399 -23.62 -29.39 2.64
N LEU A 400 -22.48 -28.82 2.24
CA LEU A 400 -22.30 -28.19 0.94
C LEU A 400 -21.09 -28.80 0.25
N LYS A 401 -21.29 -29.36 -0.95
CA LYS A 401 -20.25 -29.94 -1.79
C LYS A 401 -20.13 -29.10 -3.06
N GLY A 402 -18.92 -28.72 -3.42
CA GLY A 402 -18.65 -27.93 -4.61
C GLY A 402 -17.16 -27.81 -4.88
N GLU A 403 -16.82 -27.27 -6.04
CA GLU A 403 -15.47 -26.88 -6.38
C GLU A 403 -15.14 -25.53 -5.73
N PHE A 404 -14.09 -25.52 -4.91
CA PHE A 404 -13.62 -24.32 -4.23
C PHE A 404 -12.53 -23.64 -5.06
N SER A 405 -12.71 -22.35 -5.31
CA SER A 405 -11.73 -21.54 -6.03
C SER A 405 -11.60 -20.16 -5.38
N VAL A 406 -10.44 -19.53 -5.55
CA VAL A 406 -10.23 -18.13 -5.19
C VAL A 406 -10.06 -17.35 -6.47
N THR A 407 -11.01 -16.47 -6.75
CA THR A 407 -10.98 -15.62 -7.94
C THR A 407 -11.24 -14.18 -7.52
N HIS A 408 -10.37 -13.26 -7.96
CA HIS A 408 -10.44 -11.84 -7.61
C HIS A 408 -10.48 -11.63 -6.08
N GLY A 409 -9.65 -12.36 -5.33
CA GLY A 409 -9.55 -12.23 -3.87
C GLY A 409 -10.76 -12.71 -3.08
N LYS A 410 -11.76 -13.30 -3.75
CA LYS A 410 -12.96 -13.84 -3.13
C LYS A 410 -12.94 -15.36 -3.14
N HIS A 411 -13.35 -15.95 -2.03
CA HIS A 411 -13.58 -17.39 -1.94
C HIS A 411 -14.91 -17.72 -2.61
N GLN A 412 -14.88 -18.54 -3.66
CA GLN A 412 -16.07 -18.95 -4.40
C GLN A 412 -16.24 -20.46 -4.33
N LEU A 413 -17.47 -20.90 -4.10
CA LEU A 413 -17.86 -22.29 -4.22
C LEU A 413 -18.85 -22.47 -5.38
N ARG A 414 -18.49 -23.32 -6.34
CA ARG A 414 -19.30 -23.65 -7.52
C ARG A 414 -19.77 -25.10 -7.46
N SER A 415 -20.92 -25.40 -8.06
CA SER A 415 -21.37 -26.77 -8.21
C SER A 415 -20.35 -27.56 -9.05
N GLY A 416 -19.81 -28.64 -8.49
CA GLY A 416 -18.86 -29.48 -9.21
C GLY A 416 -19.58 -30.27 -10.31
N SER A 417 -19.05 -30.29 -11.53
CA SER A 417 -19.52 -31.24 -12.54
C SER A 417 -19.23 -32.65 -12.04
N GLU A 418 -20.27 -33.44 -11.76
CA GLU A 418 -20.10 -34.87 -11.49
C GLU A 418 -19.60 -35.54 -12.77
N GLN A 419 -18.28 -35.65 -12.93
CA GLN A 419 -17.75 -36.77 -13.70
C GLN A 419 -18.06 -38.01 -12.88
N ALA A 420 -18.92 -38.86 -13.44
CA ALA A 420 -19.36 -40.12 -12.88
C ALA A 420 -18.17 -41.10 -12.85
N ASP A 421 -17.25 -40.93 -11.91
CA ASP A 421 -16.33 -42.00 -11.54
C ASP A 421 -17.11 -43.02 -10.71
N SER A 422 -17.60 -44.02 -11.42
CA SER A 422 -18.16 -45.25 -10.89
C SER A 422 -17.12 -45.97 -10.04
N SER A 423 -17.08 -45.69 -8.75
CA SER A 423 -16.50 -46.59 -7.75
C SER A 423 -17.39 -46.61 -6.51
N GLN A 424 -17.83 -47.82 -6.16
CA GLN A 424 -18.75 -48.11 -5.05
C GLN A 424 -18.06 -47.93 -3.69
N SER A 425 -17.68 -46.70 -3.33
CA SER A 425 -17.45 -46.36 -1.92
C SER A 425 -18.33 -45.17 -1.57
N ARG A 426 -19.37 -45.40 -0.75
CA ARG A 426 -20.04 -44.30 -0.07
C ARG A 426 -18.96 -43.51 0.68
N PRO A 427 -18.84 -42.19 0.49
CA PRO A 427 -17.86 -41.40 1.23
C PRO A 427 -18.10 -41.57 2.73
N PRO A 428 -17.05 -41.57 3.57
CA PRO A 428 -17.18 -41.76 5.00
C PRO A 428 -18.11 -40.68 5.57
N LEU A 429 -19.25 -41.11 6.11
CA LEU A 429 -20.16 -40.25 6.86
C LEU A 429 -19.51 -40.02 8.24
N LEU A 430 -19.37 -38.77 8.65
CA LEU A 430 -18.94 -38.44 10.01
C LEU A 430 -20.20 -38.38 10.87
N HIS A 431 -20.43 -39.38 11.72
CA HIS A 431 -21.61 -39.35 12.59
C HIS A 431 -21.35 -38.48 13.83
N TRP A 432 -22.31 -37.62 14.18
CA TRP A 432 -22.26 -36.75 15.35
C TRP A 432 -23.45 -37.01 16.27
N GLY A 433 -23.19 -37.03 17.59
CA GLY A 433 -24.18 -37.22 18.65
C GLY A 433 -23.86 -38.38 19.58
N SER A 434 -24.46 -38.38 20.77
CA SER A 434 -24.44 -39.52 21.68
C SER A 434 -25.59 -40.49 21.36
N LEU A 435 -25.32 -41.77 21.55
CA LEU A 435 -26.27 -42.82 21.19
C LEU A 435 -27.01 -43.29 22.44
N ASP A 436 -28.30 -42.94 22.53
CA ASP A 436 -29.16 -43.41 23.62
C ASP A 436 -29.48 -44.91 23.42
N LEU A 437 -29.05 -45.72 24.39
CA LEU A 437 -29.16 -47.18 24.37
C LEU A 437 -30.63 -47.66 24.33
N GLU A 438 -31.55 -46.96 25.00
CA GLU A 438 -32.97 -47.32 25.01
C GLU A 438 -33.60 -47.02 23.65
N ARG A 439 -33.22 -45.89 23.05
CA ARG A 439 -33.65 -45.53 21.70
C ARG A 439 -33.09 -46.47 20.64
N LEU A 440 -31.83 -46.91 20.79
CA LEU A 440 -31.22 -47.90 19.90
C LEU A 440 -31.96 -49.24 19.97
N LEU A 441 -32.24 -49.75 21.17
CA LEU A 441 -33.03 -50.96 21.34
C LEU A 441 -34.38 -50.86 20.65
N ALA A 442 -35.10 -49.75 20.84
CA ALA A 442 -36.42 -49.56 20.24
C ALA A 442 -36.37 -49.53 18.69
N VAL A 443 -35.29 -49.04 18.09
CA VAL A 443 -35.09 -49.06 16.62
C VAL A 443 -34.73 -50.46 16.14
N LEU A 444 -33.83 -51.16 16.85
CA LEU A 444 -33.45 -52.54 16.55
C LEU A 444 -34.65 -53.48 16.62
N GLU A 445 -35.51 -53.35 17.64
CA GLU A 445 -36.73 -54.16 17.78
C GLU A 445 -37.71 -53.92 16.61
N LYS A 446 -37.86 -52.67 16.16
CA LYS A 446 -38.67 -52.35 14.96
C LYS A 446 -38.11 -52.97 13.68
N MET A 447 -36.79 -53.15 13.62
CA MET A 447 -36.09 -53.85 12.52
C MET A 447 -36.09 -55.38 12.68
N GLY A 448 -36.74 -55.92 13.73
CA GLY A 448 -36.82 -57.35 13.99
C GLY A 448 -35.57 -57.95 14.66
N ILE A 449 -34.69 -57.10 15.20
CA ILE A 449 -33.46 -57.49 15.90
C ILE A 449 -33.72 -57.39 17.40
N ARG A 450 -33.62 -58.52 18.13
CA ARG A 450 -33.87 -58.55 19.59
C ARG A 450 -32.57 -58.56 20.38
N GLY A 451 -32.52 -57.67 21.37
CA GLY A 451 -31.36 -57.50 22.24
C GLY A 451 -31.73 -57.02 23.64
N SER A 452 -30.73 -56.90 24.50
CA SER A 452 -30.86 -56.37 25.86
C SER A 452 -29.71 -55.42 26.16
N VAL A 453 -30.00 -54.34 26.88
CA VAL A 453 -28.99 -53.38 27.35
C VAL A 453 -28.42 -53.86 28.68
N GLU A 454 -27.10 -53.89 28.75
CA GLU A 454 -26.35 -54.07 29.98
C GLU A 454 -25.84 -52.70 30.43
N GLN A 455 -26.42 -52.16 31.50
CA GLN A 455 -25.89 -50.97 32.18
C GLN A 455 -24.87 -51.43 33.23
N GLY A 456 -23.62 -51.03 33.05
CA GLY A 456 -22.52 -51.38 33.96
C GLY A 456 -22.79 -50.88 35.39
N ASN A 457 -22.94 -51.82 36.32
CA ASN A 457 -22.94 -51.55 37.75
C ASN A 457 -21.49 -51.57 38.30
N SER A 458 -20.95 -50.39 38.61
CA SER A 458 -19.91 -50.09 39.61
C SER A 458 -18.46 -50.62 39.45
N ASN A 459 -17.52 -49.73 39.81
CA ASN A 459 -16.23 -50.01 40.46
C ASN A 459 -15.17 -50.82 39.68
N THR A 460 -14.71 -50.33 38.54
CA THR A 460 -13.30 -50.43 38.09
C THR A 460 -13.08 -49.37 37.00
N ASP A 461 -11.85 -48.87 36.83
CA ASP A 461 -11.45 -47.79 35.90
C ASP A 461 -11.63 -48.12 34.39
N SER A 462 -12.62 -48.94 34.02
CA SER A 462 -13.07 -49.10 32.64
C SER A 462 -14.13 -48.04 32.33
N GLU A 463 -13.85 -47.20 31.34
CA GLU A 463 -14.76 -46.23 30.73
C GLU A 463 -16.21 -46.74 30.70
N ASN A 464 -17.18 -45.91 31.10
CA ASN A 464 -18.62 -46.19 31.09
C ASN A 464 -19.11 -46.51 29.66
N ALA A 465 -18.82 -47.71 29.18
CA ALA A 465 -19.28 -48.20 27.89
C ALA A 465 -20.66 -48.83 28.06
N GLY A 466 -21.65 -48.28 27.36
CA GLY A 466 -22.97 -48.87 27.24
C GLY A 466 -22.92 -50.07 26.32
N VAL A 467 -23.38 -51.24 26.76
CA VAL A 467 -23.30 -52.47 25.95
C VAL A 467 -24.70 -52.96 25.59
N VAL A 468 -24.92 -53.25 24.31
CA VAL A 468 -26.14 -53.91 23.82
C VAL A 468 -25.79 -55.29 23.29
N HIS A 469 -26.39 -56.32 23.90
CA HIS A 469 -26.27 -57.70 23.47
C HIS A 469 -27.43 -58.07 22.56
N VAL A 470 -27.15 -58.44 21.32
CA VAL A 470 -28.14 -58.93 20.36
C VAL A 470 -28.14 -60.45 20.38
N TYR A 471 -29.30 -61.07 20.63
CA TYR A 471 -29.45 -62.53 20.69
C TYR A 471 -30.22 -63.13 19.50
N GLU A 472 -31.00 -62.32 18.76
CA GLU A 472 -31.69 -62.73 17.52
C GLU A 472 -31.59 -61.61 16.45
N PRO A 473 -31.39 -61.93 15.15
CA PRO A 473 -31.39 -63.26 14.52
C PRO A 473 -30.06 -64.03 14.66
N ASN A 474 -28.94 -63.34 14.90
CA ASN A 474 -27.65 -63.95 15.25
C ASN A 474 -26.99 -63.12 16.35
N LYS A 475 -25.99 -63.69 17.03
CA LYS A 475 -25.25 -62.97 18.09
C LYS A 475 -24.48 -61.77 17.52
N ALA A 476 -24.69 -60.61 18.13
CA ALA A 476 -23.88 -59.41 17.93
C ALA A 476 -23.72 -58.63 19.23
N LEU A 477 -22.66 -57.82 19.32
CA LEU A 477 -22.32 -56.97 20.44
C LEU A 477 -22.14 -55.53 19.92
N ILE A 478 -22.83 -54.58 20.54
CA ILE A 478 -22.69 -53.16 20.26
C ILE A 478 -22.13 -52.50 21.52
N GLU A 479 -20.91 -51.98 21.42
CA GLU A 479 -20.25 -51.27 22.52
C GLU A 479 -20.25 -49.78 22.20
N VAL A 480 -20.99 -48.99 22.98
CA VAL A 480 -21.10 -47.54 22.86
C VAL A 480 -20.20 -46.90 23.90
N ARG A 481 -19.08 -46.34 23.46
CA ARG A 481 -18.16 -45.52 24.26
C ARG A 481 -18.43 -44.04 24.03
N GLU A 482 -17.80 -43.18 24.83
CA GLU A 482 -17.94 -41.73 24.75
C GLU A 482 -17.68 -41.17 23.34
N ASN A 483 -16.65 -41.67 22.64
CA ASN A 483 -16.23 -41.18 21.32
C ASN A 483 -16.27 -42.23 20.20
N SER A 484 -16.78 -43.44 20.45
CA SER A 484 -16.78 -44.51 19.45
C SER A 484 -17.87 -45.54 19.70
N THR A 485 -18.50 -46.04 18.64
CA THR A 485 -19.39 -47.21 18.70
C THR A 485 -18.76 -48.37 17.94
N ILE A 486 -18.57 -49.51 18.60
CA ILE A 486 -17.98 -50.72 18.01
C ILE A 486 -19.10 -51.75 17.81
N ILE A 487 -19.32 -52.16 16.56
CA ILE A 487 -20.29 -53.20 16.20
C ILE A 487 -19.53 -54.49 15.89
N SER A 488 -19.73 -55.53 16.69
CA SER A 488 -19.17 -56.87 16.48
C SER A 488 -20.30 -57.84 16.19
N ALA A 489 -20.50 -58.23 14.92
CA ALA A 489 -21.55 -59.17 14.52
C ALA A 489 -20.97 -60.44 13.89
N SER A 490 -21.72 -61.53 13.99
CA SER A 490 -21.36 -62.84 13.41
C SER A 490 -21.55 -62.93 11.89
N ASN A 491 -22.26 -61.98 11.28
CA ASN A 491 -22.47 -61.91 9.83
C ASN A 491 -22.46 -60.44 9.37
N GLU A 492 -21.89 -60.19 8.19
CA GLU A 492 -21.82 -58.88 7.55
C GLU A 492 -23.21 -58.26 7.35
N SER A 493 -24.21 -59.05 6.92
CA SER A 493 -25.58 -58.57 6.73
C SER A 493 -26.20 -58.02 8.02
N LEU A 494 -25.93 -58.66 9.17
CA LEU A 494 -26.38 -58.19 10.47
C LEU A 494 -25.61 -56.93 10.90
N SER A 495 -24.30 -56.87 10.66
CA SER A 495 -23.53 -55.64 10.94
C SER A 495 -24.02 -54.45 10.12
N SER A 496 -24.40 -54.65 8.85
CA SER A 496 -24.94 -53.58 8.00
C SER A 496 -26.29 -53.07 8.48
N LEU A 497 -27.18 -53.97 8.93
CA LEU A 497 -28.48 -53.59 9.49
C LEU A 497 -28.33 -52.85 10.83
N ILE A 498 -27.42 -53.31 11.70
CA ILE A 498 -27.12 -52.62 12.96
C ILE A 498 -26.50 -51.24 12.67
N PHE A 499 -25.61 -51.16 11.68
CA PHE A 499 -25.03 -49.89 11.25
C PHE A 499 -26.12 -48.93 10.72
N GLU A 500 -27.08 -49.41 9.94
CA GLU A 500 -28.20 -48.59 9.44
C GLU A 500 -29.11 -48.10 10.58
N ALA A 501 -29.32 -48.92 11.62
CA ALA A 501 -30.03 -48.51 12.83
C ALA A 501 -29.27 -47.41 13.60
N VAL A 502 -27.95 -47.53 13.70
CA VAL A 502 -27.06 -46.53 14.32
C VAL A 502 -27.03 -45.23 13.51
N ASP A 503 -26.92 -45.32 12.19
CA ASP A 503 -26.96 -44.17 11.26
C ASP A 503 -28.32 -43.46 11.28
N GLY A 504 -29.41 -44.19 11.49
CA GLY A 504 -30.75 -43.60 11.64
C GLY A 504 -30.94 -42.82 12.96
N ILE A 505 -30.09 -43.05 13.97
CA ILE A 505 -30.17 -42.38 15.28
C ILE A 505 -29.16 -41.25 15.37
N LEU A 506 -27.93 -41.48 14.92
CA LEU A 506 -26.89 -40.47 14.88
C LEU A 506 -27.12 -39.48 13.75
N SER A 507 -26.71 -38.23 13.93
CA SER A 507 -26.78 -37.25 12.86
C SER A 507 -25.52 -37.36 12.00
N GLY A 508 -25.62 -37.86 10.78
CA GLY A 508 -24.50 -37.85 9.82
C GLY A 508 -24.15 -36.44 9.33
N LEU A 509 -22.86 -36.12 9.27
CA LEU A 509 -22.23 -34.97 8.61
C LEU A 509 -21.79 -35.33 7.18
#